data_AF-A0A7V0W0R5-F1
#
_entry.id   AF-A0A7V0W0R5-F1
#
_cell.length_a   1.000
_cell.length_b   1.000
_cell.length_c   1.000
_cell.angle_alpha   90.00
_cell.angle_beta   90.00
_cell.angle_gamma   90.00
#
_symmetry.space_group_name_H-M   'P 1'
#
loop_
_entity.id
_entity.type
_entity.pdbx_description
1 polymer ?
#
loop_
_entity_poly.entity_id
_entity_poly.type
_entity_poly.pdbx_seq_one_letter_code
_entity_poly.pdbx_strand_id
1 'polypeptide(L)'
;MDADDTARTYFERTIKANPSYPGAYAELGRISEKKGELSRAIDEYKKEIAINDSSAIAHQRLGYLYSHHLNDLVKAEAEFQKALKLDPDRIDTLVHYGNILYTLEKYGQSADMFERVLQQDPKNPTANYNLALVYERWGKTKLAIEQWQKFLNMNPPGSWAEEARKRLKALQGK
;
A
#
# COMPACT_ATOMS: atom_id res chain seq x y z
N MET A 1 0.95 -15.56 -28.08
CA MET A 1 -0.09 -15.05 -27.16
C MET A 1 0.58 -14.89 -25.81
N ASP A 2 0.56 -13.69 -25.23
CA ASP A 2 1.21 -13.47 -23.93
C ASP A 2 0.53 -14.31 -22.83
N ALA A 3 1.27 -14.67 -21.79
CA ALA A 3 0.77 -15.43 -20.65
C ALA A 3 -0.44 -14.73 -20.02
N ASP A 4 -0.43 -13.39 -19.97
CA ASP A 4 -1.53 -12.59 -19.43
C ASP A 4 -2.78 -12.59 -20.33
N ASP A 5 -2.63 -12.63 -21.66
CA ASP A 5 -3.77 -12.79 -22.59
C ASP A 5 -4.42 -14.16 -22.44
N THR A 6 -3.58 -15.17 -22.24
CA THR A 6 -4.01 -16.56 -22.04
C THR A 6 -4.77 -16.68 -20.72
N ALA A 7 -4.21 -16.18 -19.63
CA ALA A 7 -4.86 -16.15 -18.33
C ALA A 7 -6.20 -15.38 -18.37
N ARG A 8 -6.24 -14.21 -19.01
CA ARG A 8 -7.48 -13.44 -19.21
C ARG A 8 -8.56 -14.28 -19.87
N THR A 9 -8.22 -14.99 -20.95
CA THR A 9 -9.18 -15.84 -21.68
C THR A 9 -9.73 -16.96 -20.79
N TYR A 10 -8.89 -17.57 -19.95
CA TYR A 10 -9.33 -18.60 -19.01
C TYR A 10 -10.27 -18.07 -17.93
N PHE A 11 -9.97 -16.91 -17.34
CA PHE A 11 -10.86 -16.31 -16.33
C PHE A 11 -12.17 -15.80 -16.94
N GLU A 12 -12.14 -15.23 -18.15
CA GLU A 12 -13.36 -14.85 -18.87
C GLU A 12 -14.24 -16.07 -19.18
N ARG A 13 -13.65 -17.23 -19.53
CA ARG A 13 -14.40 -18.48 -19.67
C ARG A 13 -14.95 -18.99 -18.34
N THR A 14 -14.18 -18.87 -17.26
CA THR A 14 -14.59 -19.25 -15.91
C THR A 14 -15.82 -18.45 -15.48
N ILE A 15 -15.80 -17.13 -15.70
CA ILE A 15 -16.92 -16.23 -15.40
C ILE A 15 -18.13 -16.53 -16.27
N LYS A 16 -17.94 -16.88 -17.56
CA LYS A 16 -19.06 -17.32 -18.42
C LYS A 16 -19.74 -18.58 -17.90
N ALA A 17 -18.97 -19.52 -17.33
CA ALA A 17 -19.51 -20.75 -16.76
C ALA A 17 -20.11 -20.54 -15.36
N ASN A 18 -19.47 -19.70 -14.54
CA ASN A 18 -19.90 -19.35 -13.19
C ASN A 18 -19.59 -17.87 -12.92
N PRO A 19 -20.58 -16.96 -13.07
CA PRO A 19 -20.40 -15.53 -12.85
C PRO A 19 -20.08 -15.14 -11.40
N SER A 20 -20.21 -16.04 -10.43
CA SER A 20 -19.86 -15.78 -9.03
C SER A 20 -18.65 -16.61 -8.59
N TYR A 21 -17.81 -17.06 -9.51
CA TYR A 21 -16.60 -17.81 -9.18
C TYR A 21 -15.64 -16.94 -8.35
N PRO A 22 -15.35 -17.29 -7.09
CA PRO A 22 -14.50 -16.46 -6.22
C PRO A 22 -13.09 -16.28 -6.79
N GLY A 23 -12.57 -15.06 -6.76
CA GLY A 23 -11.23 -14.71 -7.20
C GLY A 23 -11.06 -14.52 -8.71
N ALA A 24 -12.02 -14.92 -9.55
CA ALA A 24 -11.88 -14.78 -11.00
C ALA A 24 -11.83 -13.30 -11.42
N TYR A 25 -12.63 -12.44 -10.79
CA TYR A 25 -12.62 -11.01 -11.07
C TYR A 25 -11.40 -10.32 -10.47
N ALA A 26 -10.91 -10.76 -9.30
CA ALA A 26 -9.64 -10.28 -8.75
C ALA A 26 -8.47 -10.53 -9.73
N GLU A 27 -8.39 -11.73 -10.32
CA GLU A 27 -7.33 -12.05 -11.28
C GLU A 27 -7.47 -11.26 -12.59
N LEU A 28 -8.69 -11.06 -13.10
CA LEU A 28 -8.91 -10.16 -14.23
C LEU A 28 -8.48 -8.71 -13.91
N GLY A 29 -8.80 -8.23 -12.70
CA GLY A 29 -8.36 -6.93 -12.21
C GLY A 29 -6.83 -6.81 -12.23
N ARG A 30 -6.14 -7.80 -11.67
CA ARG A 30 -4.67 -7.85 -11.64
C ARG A 30 -4.04 -7.86 -13.04
N ILE A 31 -4.63 -8.64 -13.96
CA ILE A 31 -4.17 -8.67 -15.36
C ILE A 31 -4.39 -7.32 -16.04
N SER A 32 -5.55 -6.68 -15.81
CA SER A 32 -5.83 -5.35 -16.37
C SER A 32 -4.89 -4.28 -15.80
N GLU A 33 -4.54 -4.33 -14.51
CA GLU A 33 -3.51 -3.42 -13.95
C GLU A 33 -2.15 -3.60 -14.63
N LYS A 34 -1.71 -4.85 -14.82
CA LYS A 34 -0.42 -5.15 -15.47
C LYS A 34 -0.36 -4.62 -16.91
N LYS A 35 -1.51 -4.53 -17.59
CA LYS A 35 -1.64 -3.95 -18.94
C LYS A 35 -1.92 -2.44 -18.97
N GLY A 36 -2.00 -1.78 -17.81
CA GLY A 36 -2.33 -0.36 -17.72
C GLY A 36 -3.81 -0.04 -17.98
N GLU A 37 -4.68 -1.03 -18.03
CA GLU A 37 -6.13 -0.89 -18.21
C GLU A 37 -6.82 -0.55 -16.87
N LEU A 38 -6.42 0.56 -16.24
CA LEU A 38 -6.74 0.85 -14.84
C LEU A 38 -8.25 0.98 -14.56
N SER A 39 -9.02 1.60 -15.46
CA SER A 39 -10.48 1.67 -15.31
C SER A 39 -11.14 0.29 -15.32
N ARG A 40 -10.68 -0.61 -16.20
CA ARG A 40 -11.16 -1.99 -16.23
C ARG A 40 -10.80 -2.71 -14.95
N ALA A 41 -9.57 -2.54 -14.46
CA ALA A 41 -9.16 -3.14 -13.20
C ALA A 41 -10.05 -2.74 -12.03
N ILE A 42 -10.39 -1.45 -11.92
CA ILE A 42 -11.34 -0.94 -10.91
C ILE A 42 -12.68 -1.67 -11.01
N ASP A 43 -13.24 -1.80 -12.22
CA ASP A 43 -14.52 -2.47 -12.41
C ASP A 43 -14.47 -3.96 -12.05
N GLU A 44 -13.39 -4.67 -12.40
CA GLU A 44 -13.28 -6.08 -12.03
C GLU A 44 -13.11 -6.25 -10.50
N TYR A 45 -12.29 -5.44 -9.82
CA TYR A 45 -12.22 -5.52 -8.35
C TYR A 45 -13.53 -5.19 -7.65
N LYS A 46 -14.31 -4.23 -8.17
CA LYS A 46 -15.65 -3.94 -7.65
C LYS A 46 -16.60 -5.13 -7.82
N LYS A 47 -16.53 -5.86 -8.95
CA LYS A 47 -17.31 -7.08 -9.15
C LYS A 47 -16.87 -8.19 -8.19
N GLU A 48 -15.56 -8.37 -7.98
CA GLU A 48 -15.05 -9.32 -6.99
C GLU A 48 -15.63 -9.03 -5.61
N ILE A 49 -15.57 -7.76 -5.15
CA ILE A 49 -16.10 -7.35 -3.84
C ILE A 49 -17.61 -7.57 -3.76
N ALA A 50 -18.35 -7.32 -4.85
CA ALA A 50 -19.80 -7.56 -4.87
C ALA A 50 -20.16 -9.06 -4.73
N ILE A 51 -19.30 -9.96 -5.17
CA ILE A 51 -19.46 -11.42 -5.05
C ILE A 51 -18.90 -11.92 -3.71
N ASN A 52 -17.77 -11.37 -3.29
CA ASN A 52 -17.00 -11.74 -2.12
C ASN A 52 -16.39 -10.50 -1.43
N ASP A 53 -17.17 -9.90 -0.52
CA ASP A 53 -16.74 -8.76 0.30
C ASP A 53 -15.64 -9.13 1.31
N SER A 54 -15.25 -10.42 1.41
CA SER A 54 -14.14 -10.87 2.26
C SER A 54 -12.80 -10.94 1.54
N SER A 55 -12.71 -10.47 0.29
CA SER A 55 -11.45 -10.43 -0.47
C SER A 55 -10.59 -9.24 -0.03
N ALA A 56 -9.73 -9.44 0.98
CA ALA A 56 -8.80 -8.42 1.45
C ALA A 56 -7.91 -7.85 0.34
N ILE A 57 -7.51 -8.70 -0.61
CA ILE A 57 -6.70 -8.30 -1.77
C ILE A 57 -7.49 -7.37 -2.69
N ALA A 58 -8.74 -7.68 -3.01
CA ALA A 58 -9.54 -6.83 -3.90
C ALA A 58 -9.76 -5.43 -3.28
N HIS A 59 -10.05 -5.36 -1.98
CA HIS A 59 -10.12 -4.09 -1.25
C HIS A 59 -8.77 -3.34 -1.27
N GLN A 60 -7.65 -4.02 -1.01
CA GLN A 60 -6.32 -3.40 -1.06
C GLN A 60 -6.00 -2.81 -2.44
N ARG A 61 -6.24 -3.57 -3.52
CA ARG A 61 -5.97 -3.12 -4.89
C ARG A 61 -6.89 -1.98 -5.30
N LEU A 62 -8.16 -2.03 -4.91
CA LEU A 62 -9.11 -0.94 -5.17
C LEU A 62 -8.71 0.33 -4.42
N GLY A 63 -8.26 0.23 -3.16
CA GLY A 63 -7.73 1.37 -2.40
C GLY A 63 -6.48 1.98 -3.04
N TYR A 64 -5.59 1.13 -3.57
CA TYR A 64 -4.43 1.60 -4.33
C TYR A 64 -4.83 2.37 -5.59
N LEU A 65 -5.77 1.84 -6.38
CA LEU A 65 -6.23 2.49 -7.61
C LEU A 65 -7.00 3.79 -7.32
N TYR A 66 -7.83 3.83 -6.29
CA TYR A 66 -8.50 5.07 -5.88
C TYR A 66 -7.49 6.16 -5.51
N SER A 67 -6.43 5.82 -4.77
CA SER A 67 -5.43 6.80 -4.37
C SER A 67 -4.51 7.24 -5.51
N HIS A 68 -3.97 6.31 -6.30
CA HIS A 68 -2.90 6.62 -7.26
C HIS A 68 -3.41 6.95 -8.66
N HIS A 69 -4.58 6.45 -9.05
CA HIS A 69 -5.15 6.70 -10.37
C HIS A 69 -6.25 7.76 -10.36
N LEU A 70 -7.15 7.70 -9.38
CA LEU A 70 -8.30 8.61 -9.30
C LEU A 70 -8.10 9.77 -8.32
N ASN A 71 -7.02 9.73 -7.52
CA ASN A 71 -6.75 10.69 -6.44
C ASN A 71 -7.94 10.87 -5.46
N ASP A 72 -8.75 9.83 -5.30
CA ASP A 72 -9.89 9.79 -4.39
C ASP A 72 -9.44 9.17 -3.06
N LEU A 73 -8.81 10.00 -2.23
CA LEU A 73 -8.22 9.56 -0.95
C LEU A 73 -9.27 9.07 0.05
N VAL A 74 -10.52 9.55 -0.05
CA VAL A 74 -11.62 9.14 0.83
C VAL A 74 -12.03 7.70 0.53
N LYS A 75 -12.25 7.37 -0.75
CA LYS A 75 -12.53 5.98 -1.13
C LYS A 75 -11.32 5.08 -0.88
N ALA A 76 -10.11 5.58 -1.15
CA ALA A 76 -8.90 4.81 -0.88
C ALA A 76 -8.79 4.40 0.60
N GLU A 77 -8.99 5.34 1.52
CA GLU A 77 -8.99 5.09 2.96
C GLU A 77 -10.05 4.05 3.35
N ALA A 78 -11.28 4.17 2.85
CA ALA A 78 -12.34 3.21 3.17
C ALA A 78 -11.99 1.78 2.72
N GLU A 79 -11.44 1.63 1.51
CA GLU A 79 -11.04 0.32 1.00
C GLU A 79 -9.83 -0.26 1.75
N PHE A 80 -8.83 0.56 2.12
CA PHE A 80 -7.71 0.09 2.94
C PHE A 80 -8.14 -0.34 4.34
N GLN A 81 -9.08 0.38 4.97
CA GLN A 81 -9.63 -0.02 6.26
C GLN A 81 -10.36 -1.36 6.20
N LYS A 82 -11.14 -1.60 5.13
CA LYS A 82 -11.76 -2.92 4.91
C LYS A 82 -10.72 -4.01 4.69
N ALA A 83 -9.70 -3.76 3.87
CA ALA A 83 -8.62 -4.70 3.64
C ALA A 83 -7.91 -5.11 4.94
N LEU A 84 -7.58 -4.13 5.81
CA LEU A 84 -6.95 -4.39 7.12
C LEU A 84 -7.91 -4.99 8.15
N LYS A 85 -9.22 -4.81 8.02
CA LYS A 85 -10.18 -5.53 8.85
C LYS A 85 -10.19 -7.03 8.53
N LEU A 86 -10.02 -7.38 7.26
CA LEU A 86 -10.03 -8.77 6.77
C LEU A 86 -8.67 -9.45 6.96
N ASP A 87 -7.58 -8.71 6.74
CA ASP A 87 -6.21 -9.18 6.94
C ASP A 87 -5.38 -8.08 7.61
N PRO A 88 -5.37 -8.05 8.95
CA PRO A 88 -4.76 -6.96 9.71
C PRO A 88 -3.29 -6.76 9.39
N ASP A 89 -2.54 -7.82 9.17
CA ASP A 89 -1.08 -7.77 9.21
C ASP A 89 -0.45 -7.79 7.81
N ARG A 90 -1.26 -7.72 6.73
CA ARG A 90 -0.74 -7.63 5.36
C ARG A 90 0.14 -6.38 5.18
N ILE A 91 1.45 -6.60 5.12
CA ILE A 91 2.50 -5.56 5.01
C ILE A 91 2.20 -4.55 3.89
N ASP A 92 1.89 -5.02 2.67
CA ASP A 92 1.62 -4.12 1.54
C ASP A 92 0.43 -3.18 1.82
N THR A 93 -0.59 -3.67 2.51
CA THR A 93 -1.77 -2.86 2.86
C THR A 93 -1.41 -1.82 3.92
N LEU A 94 -0.65 -2.22 4.95
CA LEU A 94 -0.15 -1.31 5.97
C LEU A 94 0.73 -0.20 5.36
N VAL A 95 1.65 -0.55 4.46
CA VAL A 95 2.53 0.43 3.79
C VAL A 95 1.71 1.40 2.94
N HIS A 96 0.82 0.90 2.09
CA HIS A 96 0.02 1.77 1.23
C HIS A 96 -0.91 2.66 2.05
N TYR A 97 -1.60 2.11 3.05
CA TYR A 97 -2.49 2.91 3.88
C TYR A 97 -1.72 3.93 4.73
N GLY A 98 -0.57 3.55 5.29
CA GLY A 98 0.32 4.46 6.00
C GLY A 98 0.73 5.67 5.16
N ASN A 99 1.04 5.46 3.86
CA ASN A 99 1.32 6.55 2.92
C ASN A 99 0.09 7.45 2.69
N ILE A 100 -1.11 6.88 2.55
CA ILE A 100 -2.34 7.67 2.41
C ILE A 100 -2.62 8.50 3.66
N LEU A 101 -2.46 7.91 4.85
CA LEU A 101 -2.62 8.60 6.11
C LEU A 101 -1.62 9.75 6.27
N TYR A 102 -0.39 9.57 5.79
CA TYR A 102 0.61 10.64 5.75
C TYR A 102 0.18 11.79 4.84
N THR A 103 -0.32 11.50 3.63
CA THR A 103 -0.85 12.52 2.70
C THR A 103 -2.07 13.25 3.27
N LEU A 104 -2.90 12.55 4.04
CA LEU A 104 -4.04 13.12 4.77
C LEU A 104 -3.64 13.82 6.09
N GLU A 105 -2.33 13.94 6.37
CA GLU A 105 -1.77 14.54 7.59
C GLU A 105 -2.22 13.86 8.90
N LYS A 106 -2.74 12.63 8.82
CA LYS A 106 -3.09 11.77 9.96
C LYS A 106 -1.84 11.06 10.49
N TYR A 107 -0.85 11.84 10.93
CA TYR A 107 0.50 11.35 11.22
C TYR A 107 0.56 10.26 12.30
N GLY A 108 -0.27 10.35 13.35
CA GLY A 108 -0.32 9.30 14.39
C GLY A 108 -0.74 7.95 13.82
N GLN A 109 -1.83 7.92 13.07
CA GLN A 109 -2.32 6.68 12.43
C GLN A 109 -1.33 6.18 11.37
N SER A 110 -0.66 7.08 10.65
CA SER A 110 0.38 6.73 9.69
C SER A 110 1.58 6.05 10.37
N ALA A 111 2.03 6.60 11.51
CA ALA A 111 3.10 6.01 12.32
C ALA A 111 2.71 4.59 12.78
N ASP A 112 1.49 4.40 13.31
CA ASP A 112 0.99 3.10 13.74
C ASP A 112 1.07 2.06 12.62
N MET A 113 0.75 2.44 11.37
CA MET A 113 0.82 1.51 10.24
C MET A 113 2.26 1.06 9.95
N PHE A 114 3.22 1.99 9.93
CA PHE A 114 4.62 1.65 9.71
C PHE A 114 5.24 0.92 10.89
N GLU A 115 4.87 1.25 12.12
CA GLU A 115 5.30 0.51 13.32
C GLU A 115 4.84 -0.95 13.27
N ARG A 116 3.61 -1.22 12.82
CA ARG A 116 3.11 -2.59 12.62
C ARG A 116 3.86 -3.34 11.52
N VAL A 117 4.30 -2.67 10.46
CA VAL A 117 5.21 -3.28 9.47
C VAL A 117 6.54 -3.64 10.13
N LEU A 118 7.10 -2.73 10.94
CA LEU A 118 8.37 -2.94 11.63
C LEU A 118 8.32 -3.96 12.77
N GLN A 119 7.14 -4.26 13.32
CA GLN A 119 6.96 -5.38 14.24
C GLN A 119 7.15 -6.72 13.53
N GLN A 120 6.78 -6.82 12.24
CA GLN A 120 6.90 -8.03 11.44
C GLN A 120 8.26 -8.13 10.75
N ASP A 121 8.70 -7.02 10.14
CA ASP A 121 10.00 -6.89 9.48
C ASP A 121 10.74 -5.65 10.03
N PRO A 122 11.49 -5.80 11.13
CA PRO A 122 12.22 -4.70 11.76
C PRO A 122 13.22 -4.00 10.85
N LYS A 123 13.67 -4.66 9.78
CA LYS A 123 14.66 -4.15 8.82
C LYS A 123 14.03 -3.69 7.51
N ASN A 124 12.70 -3.60 7.44
CA ASN A 124 12.02 -3.12 6.25
C ASN A 124 12.50 -1.69 5.90
N PRO A 125 13.20 -1.49 4.77
CA PRO A 125 13.79 -0.19 4.48
C PRO A 125 12.72 0.87 4.23
N THR A 126 11.63 0.52 3.56
CA THR A 126 10.51 1.42 3.25
C THR A 126 9.81 1.89 4.51
N ALA A 127 9.46 0.98 5.42
CA ALA A 127 8.80 1.36 6.67
C ALA A 127 9.71 2.15 7.61
N ASN A 128 11.00 1.80 7.72
CA ASN A 128 11.93 2.57 8.54
C ASN A 128 12.12 4.01 8.03
N TYR A 129 12.22 4.18 6.70
CA TYR A 129 12.34 5.48 6.05
C TYR A 129 11.05 6.32 6.21
N ASN A 130 9.90 5.72 5.92
CA ASN A 130 8.62 6.42 6.00
C ASN A 130 8.24 6.77 7.45
N LEU A 131 8.53 5.92 8.43
CA LEU A 131 8.30 6.25 9.83
C LEU A 131 9.12 7.46 10.28
N ALA A 132 10.37 7.56 9.84
CA ALA A 132 11.21 8.74 10.13
C ALA A 132 10.61 10.02 9.54
N LEU A 133 10.12 9.96 8.28
CA LEU A 133 9.42 11.07 7.62
C LEU A 133 8.13 11.46 8.35
N VAL A 134 7.35 10.49 8.80
CA VAL A 134 6.12 10.72 9.55
C VAL A 134 6.43 11.45 10.85
N TYR A 135 7.41 10.98 11.64
CA TYR A 135 7.80 11.68 12.87
C TYR A 135 8.33 13.09 12.62
N GLU A 136 9.09 13.29 11.54
CA GLU A 136 9.58 14.61 11.13
C GLU A 136 8.40 15.57 10.87
N ARG A 137 7.43 15.15 10.05
CA ARG A 137 6.25 15.96 9.70
C ARG A 137 5.29 16.17 10.85
N TRP A 138 5.21 15.21 11.75
CA TRP A 138 4.42 15.31 12.98
C TRP A 138 5.07 16.22 14.05
N GLY A 139 6.32 16.66 13.84
CA GLY A 139 7.06 17.46 14.82
C GLY A 139 7.59 16.64 16.01
N LYS A 140 7.63 15.31 15.89
CA LYS A 140 8.24 14.42 16.90
C LYS A 140 9.76 14.35 16.68
N THR A 141 10.44 15.47 16.80
CA THR A 141 11.87 15.64 16.45
C THR A 141 12.78 14.57 17.06
N LYS A 142 12.59 14.23 18.35
CA LYS A 142 13.38 13.19 19.02
C LYS A 142 13.21 11.82 18.35
N LEU A 143 11.96 11.40 18.14
CA LEU A 143 11.64 10.13 17.48
C LEU A 143 12.14 10.10 16.02
N ALA A 144 12.03 11.22 15.31
CA ALA A 144 12.55 11.34 13.95
C ALA A 144 14.07 11.14 13.90
N ILE A 145 14.82 11.77 14.81
CA ILE A 145 16.28 11.62 14.92
C ILE A 145 16.65 10.15 15.20
N GLU A 146 16.03 9.53 16.20
CA GLU A 146 16.27 8.13 16.56
C GLU A 146 15.98 7.19 15.38
N GLN A 147 14.85 7.42 14.70
CA GLN A 147 14.42 6.58 13.58
C GLN A 147 15.30 6.78 12.34
N TRP A 148 15.78 8.00 12.05
CA TRP A 148 16.76 8.25 10.99
C TRP A 148 18.10 7.58 11.27
N GLN A 149 18.58 7.62 12.53
CA GLN A 149 19.79 6.92 12.94
C GLN A 149 19.64 5.40 12.78
N LYS A 150 18.51 4.84 13.22
CA LYS A 150 18.18 3.43 13.03
C LYS A 150 18.20 3.04 11.55
N PHE A 151 17.56 3.83 10.69
CA PHE A 151 17.54 3.61 9.25
C PHE A 151 18.95 3.64 8.64
N LEU A 152 19.79 4.60 9.02
CA LEU A 152 21.18 4.70 8.53
C LEU A 152 22.06 3.52 8.98
N ASN A 153 21.85 3.02 10.20
CA ASN A 153 22.58 1.86 10.73
C ASN A 153 22.27 0.55 9.98
N MET A 154 21.20 0.51 9.19
CA MET A 154 20.83 -0.64 8.35
C MET A 154 21.60 -0.69 7.02
N ASN A 155 22.50 0.25 6.76
CA ASN A 155 23.22 0.39 5.48
C ASN A 155 22.28 0.46 4.26
N PRO A 156 21.36 1.44 4.21
CA PRO A 156 20.44 1.58 3.09
C PRO A 156 21.17 1.99 1.80
N PRO A 157 20.52 1.84 0.63
CA PRO A 157 21.09 2.28 -0.65
C PRO A 157 21.57 3.74 -0.61
N GLY A 158 22.63 4.05 -1.35
CA GLY A 158 23.34 5.34 -1.28
C GLY A 158 22.44 6.57 -1.38
N SER A 159 21.49 6.57 -2.34
CA SER A 159 20.55 7.69 -2.51
C SER A 159 19.65 7.91 -1.29
N TRP A 160 19.15 6.83 -0.69
CA TRP A 160 18.32 6.92 0.51
C TRP A 160 19.16 7.30 1.74
N ALA A 161 20.39 6.81 1.84
CA ALA A 161 21.31 7.15 2.92
C ALA A 161 21.71 8.63 2.89
N GLU A 162 21.97 9.19 1.70
CA GLU A 162 22.30 10.60 1.53
C GLU A 162 21.14 11.52 1.95
N GLU A 163 19.92 11.21 1.50
CA GLU A 163 18.72 11.97 1.88
C GLU A 163 18.46 11.88 3.39
N ALA A 164 18.58 10.69 3.98
CA ALA A 164 18.44 10.49 5.43
C ALA A 164 19.48 11.29 6.24
N ARG A 165 20.75 11.34 5.81
CA ARG A 165 21.79 12.15 6.46
C ARG A 165 21.48 13.64 6.38
N LYS A 166 20.99 14.12 5.23
CA LYS A 166 20.59 15.52 5.05
C LYS A 166 19.47 15.91 6.01
N ARG A 167 18.44 15.07 6.11
CA ARG A 167 17.31 15.26 7.04
C ARG A 167 17.74 15.23 8.49
N LEU A 168 18.56 14.24 8.87
CA LEU A 168 19.10 14.12 10.22
C LEU A 168 19.90 15.35 10.63
N LYS A 169 20.79 15.85 9.76
CA LYS A 169 21.56 17.08 10.02
C LYS A 169 20.65 18.30 10.18
N ALA A 170 19.60 18.42 9.37
CA ALA A 170 18.64 19.51 9.47
C ALA A 170 17.82 19.47 10.77
N LEU A 171 17.56 18.27 11.32
CA LEU A 171 16.86 18.10 12.60
C LEU A 171 17.75 18.40 13.81
N GLN A 172 19.06 18.11 13.71
CA GLN A 172 20.03 18.36 14.79
C GLN A 172 20.51 19.81 14.87
N GLY A 173 20.36 20.59 13.78
CA GLY A 173 20.74 22.00 13.72
C GLY A 173 19.64 22.99 14.10
N LYS A 174 18.47 22.50 14.56
CA LYS A 174 17.34 23.30 15.06
C LYS A 174 17.26 23.20 16.58
#